data_AF-A0A376U224-F1
#
_entry.id   AF-A0A376U224-F1
#
_cell.length_a   1.000
_cell.length_b   1.000
_cell.length_c   1.000
_cell.angle_alpha   90.00
_cell.angle_beta   90.00
_cell.angle_gamma   90.00
#
_symmetry.space_group_name_H-M   'P 1'
#
loop_
_entity.id
_entity.type
_entity.pdbx_description
1 polymer ?
#
loop_
_entity_poly.entity_id
_entity_poly.type
_entity_poly.pdbx_seq_one_letter_code
_entity_poly.pdbx_strand_id
1 'polypeptide(L)'
;MTITWVGRDNNQPTKLYGASGAMSIYQRYLANQTPTPLNLVPPEDIADMGVDYDGNFVCSGGMRVLPVWTSDPQSLCQQSEMQQQPSGNPFDQSSHRSNSRNSNLLSKSRKTATV
;
A
#
# COMPACT_ATOMS: atom_id res chain seq x y z
N MET A 1 -28.89 -2.29 13.46
CA MET A 1 -28.89 -0.97 12.77
C MET A 1 -29.67 0.00 13.62
N THR A 2 -29.14 1.21 13.86
CA THR A 2 -29.81 2.27 14.61
C THR A 2 -29.74 3.56 13.79
N ILE A 3 -30.87 4.26 13.68
CA ILE A 3 -30.98 5.52 12.95
C ILE A 3 -31.33 6.61 13.96
N THR A 4 -30.55 7.68 13.98
CA THR A 4 -30.79 8.84 14.86
C THR A 4 -30.94 10.08 13.98
N TRP A 5 -32.13 10.69 14.03
CA TRP A 5 -32.40 11.94 13.35
C TRP A 5 -32.59 13.07 14.37
N VAL A 6 -32.01 14.23 14.07
CA VAL A 6 -32.19 15.46 14.86
C VAL A 6 -32.43 16.60 13.89
N GLY A 7 -33.60 17.22 13.99
CA GLY A 7 -33.98 18.36 13.19
C GLY A 7 -35.15 19.08 13.84
N ARG A 8 -35.58 20.17 13.20
CA ARG A 8 -36.82 20.87 13.58
C ARG A 8 -37.89 20.51 12.57
N ASP A 9 -39.09 20.21 13.03
CA ASP A 9 -40.21 19.84 12.15
C ASP A 9 -40.53 20.92 11.12
N ASN A 10 -40.31 22.19 11.48
CA ASN A 10 -40.51 23.34 10.61
C ASN A 10 -39.35 23.62 9.64
N ASN A 11 -38.40 22.67 9.51
CA ASN A 11 -37.21 22.75 8.65
C ASN A 11 -36.31 23.98 8.89
N GLN A 12 -36.47 24.68 10.01
CA GLN A 12 -35.61 25.81 10.36
C GLN A 12 -34.23 25.34 10.84
N PRO A 13 -33.18 26.18 10.73
CA PRO A 13 -31.86 25.82 11.21
C PRO A 13 -31.85 25.43 12.70
N THR A 14 -31.13 24.35 13.03
CA THR A 14 -30.94 23.85 14.39
C THR A 14 -29.80 24.56 15.13
N LYS A 15 -28.94 25.30 14.41
CA LYS A 15 -27.67 25.87 14.90
C LYS A 15 -26.66 24.81 15.37
N LEU A 16 -26.92 23.54 15.08
CA LEU A 16 -25.99 22.44 15.24
C LEU A 16 -25.13 22.33 13.97
N TYR A 17 -23.88 21.93 14.12
CA TYR A 17 -22.94 21.75 13.00
C TYR A 17 -22.65 20.28 12.76
N GLY A 18 -22.68 19.86 11.49
CA GLY A 18 -22.50 18.45 11.11
C GLY A 18 -23.48 17.52 11.81
N ALA A 19 -23.02 16.31 12.13
CA ALA A 19 -23.83 15.31 12.85
C ALA A 19 -23.82 15.48 14.38
N SER A 20 -23.30 16.60 14.93
CA SER A 20 -23.10 16.79 16.38
C SER A 20 -24.36 16.53 17.21
N GLY A 21 -25.53 16.98 16.75
CA GLY A 21 -26.83 16.68 17.38
C GLY A 21 -27.10 15.18 17.46
N ALA A 22 -27.27 14.54 16.30
CA ALA A 22 -27.62 13.12 16.22
C ALA A 22 -26.55 12.21 16.84
N MET A 23 -25.27 12.51 16.67
CA MET A 23 -24.17 11.72 17.22
C MET A 23 -24.12 11.80 18.75
N SER A 24 -24.40 12.96 19.35
CA SER A 24 -24.48 13.08 20.82
C SER A 24 -25.64 12.27 21.41
N ILE A 25 -26.79 12.22 20.72
CA ILE A 25 -27.92 11.37 21.12
C ILE A 25 -27.58 9.90 20.93
N TYR A 26 -26.94 9.51 19.83
CA TYR A 26 -26.49 8.14 19.60
C TYR A 26 -25.45 7.68 20.62
N GLN A 27 -24.52 8.56 21.02
CA GLN A 27 -23.55 8.29 22.08
C GLN A 27 -24.25 7.98 23.42
N ARG A 28 -25.28 8.76 23.79
CA ARG A 28 -26.09 8.49 24.99
C ARG A 28 -26.88 7.19 24.88
N TYR A 29 -27.42 6.89 23.70
CA TYR A 29 -28.08 5.61 23.43
C TYR A 29 -27.12 4.44 23.67
N LEU A 30 -25.90 4.49 23.12
CA LEU A 30 -24.88 3.46 23.35
C LEU A 30 -24.45 3.34 24.82
N ALA A 31 -24.40 4.45 25.57
CA ALA A 31 -24.02 4.45 26.99
C ALA A 31 -25.10 3.88 27.92
N ASN A 32 -26.36 3.87 27.49
CA ASN A 32 -27.50 3.40 28.29
C ASN A 32 -27.75 1.88 28.14
N GLN A 33 -26.96 1.18 27.36
CA GLN A 33 -27.05 -0.27 27.13
C GLN A 33 -25.67 -0.88 26.90
N THR A 34 -25.56 -2.20 26.82
CA THR A 34 -24.31 -2.86 26.41
C THR A 34 -24.35 -3.11 24.90
N PRO A 35 -23.66 -2.31 24.06
CA PRO A 35 -23.66 -2.53 22.63
C PRO A 35 -22.84 -3.78 22.28
N THR A 36 -23.30 -4.54 21.29
CA THR A 36 -22.53 -5.64 20.71
C THR A 36 -21.37 -5.05 19.88
N PRO A 37 -20.11 -5.47 20.10
CA PRO A 37 -18.99 -5.04 19.28
C PRO A 37 -19.20 -5.39 17.80
N LEU A 38 -18.87 -4.46 16.91
CA LEU A 38 -18.85 -4.72 15.47
C LEU A 38 -17.49 -5.28 15.08
N ASN A 39 -17.44 -6.58 14.79
CA ASN A 39 -16.29 -7.21 14.16
C ASN A 39 -16.61 -7.47 12.67
N LEU A 40 -15.93 -6.75 11.78
CA LEU A 40 -16.10 -6.94 10.34
C LEU A 40 -15.28 -8.15 9.91
N VAL A 41 -15.95 -9.24 9.53
CA VAL A 41 -15.32 -10.39 8.86
C VAL A 41 -15.28 -10.07 7.37
N PRO A 42 -14.09 -9.90 6.76
CA PRO A 42 -14.00 -9.67 5.33
C PRO A 42 -14.63 -10.83 4.55
N PRO A 43 -15.46 -10.56 3.53
CA PRO A 43 -15.90 -11.58 2.59
C PRO A 43 -14.74 -12.04 1.68
N GLU A 44 -15.04 -12.99 0.79
CA GLU A 44 -14.12 -13.39 -0.28
C GLU A 44 -13.69 -12.20 -1.14
N ASP A 45 -12.50 -12.32 -1.73
CA ASP A 45 -11.90 -11.31 -2.61
C ASP A 45 -11.69 -9.93 -1.98
N ILE A 46 -11.70 -9.80 -0.65
CA ILE A 46 -11.20 -8.59 0.03
C ILE A 46 -9.75 -8.81 0.45
N ALA A 47 -8.84 -8.03 -0.14
CA ALA A 47 -7.43 -8.05 0.18
C ALA A 47 -6.98 -6.71 0.77
N ASP A 48 -6.21 -6.77 1.87
CA ASP A 48 -5.56 -5.60 2.43
C ASP A 48 -4.33 -5.23 1.58
N MET A 49 -4.36 -4.05 0.95
CA MET A 49 -3.31 -3.60 0.04
C MET A 49 -2.66 -2.30 0.52
N GLY A 50 -1.34 -2.22 0.39
CA GLY A 50 -0.57 -1.01 0.69
C GLY A 50 -0.71 0.05 -0.40
N VAL A 51 -0.79 1.31 0.01
CA VAL A 51 -0.74 2.49 -0.87
C VAL A 51 0.39 3.44 -0.47
N ASP A 52 1.06 4.05 -1.47
CA ASP A 52 2.02 5.13 -1.27
C ASP A 52 1.33 6.49 -1.01
N TYR A 53 2.11 7.56 -0.89
CA TYR A 53 1.58 8.91 -0.65
C TYR A 53 0.81 9.48 -1.83
N ASP A 54 1.16 9.06 -3.04
CA ASP A 54 0.49 9.47 -4.27
C ASP A 54 -0.79 8.64 -4.53
N GLY A 55 -1.03 7.60 -3.72
CA GLY A 55 -2.21 6.75 -3.77
C GLY A 55 -2.08 5.55 -4.70
N ASN A 56 -0.87 5.22 -5.17
CA ASN A 56 -0.62 4.03 -5.99
C ASN A 56 -0.53 2.78 -5.11
N PHE A 57 -0.91 1.62 -5.65
CA PHE A 57 -0.69 0.35 -4.97
C PHE A 57 0.80 0.01 -4.94
N VAL A 58 1.26 -0.60 -3.85
CA VAL A 58 2.65 -1.04 -3.71
C VAL A 58 2.73 -2.48 -3.22
N CYS A 59 3.68 -3.25 -3.76
CA CYS A 59 3.84 -4.68 -3.47
C CYS A 59 4.20 -4.97 -2.00
N SER A 60 4.88 -4.05 -1.33
CA SER A 60 5.31 -4.22 0.07
C SER A 60 5.31 -2.89 0.80
N GLY A 61 4.78 -2.88 2.03
CA GLY A 61 4.71 -1.68 2.86
C GLY A 61 3.55 -0.77 2.44
N GLY A 62 3.87 0.48 2.09
CA GLY A 62 2.89 1.54 1.90
C GLY A 62 2.69 2.36 3.17
N MET A 63 2.34 3.64 3.00
CA MET A 63 2.07 4.53 4.13
C MET A 63 0.71 4.26 4.79
N ARG A 64 -0.18 3.57 4.07
CA ARG A 64 -1.52 3.19 4.51
C ARG A 64 -1.90 1.87 3.87
N VAL A 65 -2.71 1.09 4.57
CA VAL A 65 -3.33 -0.13 4.06
C VAL A 65 -4.84 0.12 3.91
N LEU A 66 -5.42 -0.33 2.79
CA LEU A 66 -6.85 -0.21 2.49
C LEU A 66 -7.39 -1.57 2.04
N PRO A 67 -8.62 -1.95 2.45
CA PRO A 67 -9.27 -3.13 1.90
C PRO A 67 -9.69 -2.88 0.45
N VAL A 68 -9.29 -3.78 -0.45
CA VAL A 68 -9.56 -3.72 -1.89
C VAL A 68 -10.33 -4.96 -2.30
N TRP A 69 -11.39 -4.76 -3.08
CA TRP A 69 -12.10 -5.86 -3.71
C TRP A 69 -11.35 -6.34 -4.96
N THR A 70 -10.63 -7.46 -4.83
CA THR A 70 -9.88 -8.13 -5.89
C THR A 70 -9.63 -9.59 -5.55
N SER A 71 -9.75 -10.46 -6.55
CA SER A 71 -9.31 -11.86 -6.47
C SER A 71 -7.81 -12.02 -6.78
N ASP A 72 -7.15 -10.96 -7.27
CA ASP A 72 -5.74 -10.95 -7.66
C ASP A 72 -5.04 -9.64 -7.23
N PRO A 73 -4.54 -9.57 -5.99
CA PRO A 73 -3.85 -8.37 -5.50
C PRO A 73 -2.52 -8.07 -6.20
N GLN A 74 -1.88 -9.08 -6.79
CA GLN A 74 -0.53 -8.95 -7.35
C GLN A 74 -0.52 -8.16 -8.66
N SER A 75 -1.52 -8.38 -9.52
CA SER A 75 -1.64 -7.63 -10.78
C SER A 75 -1.84 -6.13 -10.55
N LEU A 76 -2.60 -5.76 -9.52
CA LEU A 76 -2.82 -4.37 -9.13
C LEU A 76 -1.54 -3.68 -8.66
N CYS A 77 -0.67 -4.37 -7.91
CA CYS A 77 0.62 -3.81 -7.51
C CYS A 77 1.58 -3.67 -8.71
N GLN A 78 1.66 -4.66 -9.60
CA GLN A 78 2.53 -4.62 -10.78
C GLN A 78 2.16 -3.48 -11.75
N GLN A 79 0.86 -3.17 -11.86
CA GLN A 79 0.38 -2.06 -12.68
C GLN A 79 0.93 -0.71 -12.22
N SER A 80 1.06 -0.50 -10.91
CA SER A 80 1.58 0.74 -10.34
C SER A 80 3.09 0.89 -10.55
N GLU A 81 3.87 -0.19 -10.49
CA GLU A 81 5.32 -0.16 -10.75
C GLU A 81 5.64 0.22 -12.21
N MET A 82 4.82 -0.21 -13.17
CA MET A 82 5.00 0.15 -14.58
C MET A 82 4.79 1.65 -14.85
N GLN A 83 4.01 2.34 -14.02
CA GLN A 83 3.75 3.78 -14.15
C GLN A 83 4.83 4.65 -13.50
N GLN A 84 5.70 4.05 -12.66
CA GLN A 84 6.78 4.75 -11.95
C GLN A 84 8.16 4.61 -12.62
N GLN A 85 8.24 4.28 -13.91
CA GLN A 85 9.51 4.40 -14.63
C GLN A 85 9.97 5.86 -14.64
N PRO A 86 11.14 6.18 -14.05
CA PRO A 86 11.75 7.47 -14.28
C PRO A 86 12.03 7.56 -15.78
N SER A 87 11.75 8.71 -16.39
CA SER A 87 12.39 9.10 -17.63
C SER A 87 13.91 9.23 -17.36
N GLY A 88 14.61 8.10 -17.33
CA GLY A 88 16.05 8.02 -17.15
C GLY A 88 16.72 8.66 -18.37
N ASN A 89 17.62 9.60 -18.13
CA ASN A 89 18.32 10.28 -19.19
C ASN A 89 19.16 9.25 -19.98
N PRO A 90 19.03 9.12 -21.31
CA PRO A 90 19.66 8.04 -22.10
C PRO A 90 21.20 8.00 -22.09
N PHE A 91 21.84 8.93 -21.40
CA PHE A 91 23.28 9.19 -21.47
C PHE A 91 24.09 8.69 -20.25
N ASP A 92 23.45 8.09 -19.23
CA ASP A 92 24.12 7.71 -17.98
C ASP A 92 24.94 6.39 -18.04
N GLN A 93 25.14 5.81 -19.24
CA GLN A 93 25.91 4.56 -19.40
C GLN A 93 27.43 4.73 -19.52
N SER A 94 27.97 5.95 -19.45
CA SER A 94 29.39 6.20 -19.72
C SER A 94 30.24 6.47 -18.48
N SER A 95 30.36 5.52 -17.55
CA SER A 95 31.41 5.64 -16.52
C SER A 95 31.86 4.34 -15.83
N HIS A 96 31.77 3.16 -16.45
CA HIS A 96 32.46 1.97 -15.92
C HIS A 96 33.23 1.23 -17.02
N ARG A 97 34.36 1.82 -17.44
CA ARG A 97 35.36 1.16 -18.30
C ARG A 97 36.53 0.66 -17.44
N SER A 98 36.41 -0.59 -17.00
CA SER A 98 37.47 -1.60 -16.82
C SER A 98 38.92 -1.12 -16.68
N ASN A 99 39.50 -1.28 -15.48
CA ASN A 99 40.94 -1.46 -15.32
C ASN A 99 41.25 -2.33 -14.09
N SER A 100 41.45 -3.63 -14.29
CA SER A 100 42.30 -4.41 -13.39
C SER A 100 43.02 -5.49 -14.19
N ARG A 101 44.32 -5.56 -13.93
CA ARG A 101 45.39 -6.11 -14.76
C ARG A 101 45.37 -7.63 -14.77
N ASN A 102 45.56 -8.17 -15.97
CA ASN A 102 45.75 -9.58 -16.22
C ASN A 102 47.18 -10.00 -15.78
N SER A 103 47.31 -10.71 -14.67
CA SER A 103 48.54 -11.40 -14.27
C SER A 103 48.29 -12.91 -14.22
N ASN A 104 48.37 -13.56 -15.38
CA ASN A 104 48.48 -15.02 -15.47
C ASN A 104 49.41 -15.37 -16.65
N LEU A 105 50.71 -15.37 -16.38
CA LEU A 105 51.73 -15.98 -17.22
C LEU A 105 52.27 -17.23 -16.51
N LEU A 106 52.21 -18.35 -17.23
CA LEU A 106 52.91 -19.62 -17.02
C LEU A 106 52.52 -20.47 -15.79
N SER A 107 51.47 -21.28 -15.95
CA SER A 107 51.54 -22.68 -15.52
C SER A 107 51.04 -23.60 -16.65
N LYS A 108 51.97 -24.14 -17.43
CA LYS A 108 51.67 -25.23 -18.36
C LYS A 108 52.81 -26.25 -18.32
N SER A 109 52.44 -27.44 -17.84
CA SER A 109 53.09 -28.75 -17.97
C SER A 109 54.54 -28.91 -17.56
N ARG A 110 54.73 -29.40 -16.32
CA ARG A 110 55.73 -30.44 -16.06
C ARG A 110 55.24 -31.75 -16.70
N LYS A 111 55.97 -32.24 -17.70
CA LYS A 111 56.09 -33.67 -18.00
C LYS A 111 57.57 -34.01 -18.17
N THR A 112 57.92 -35.16 -17.63
CA THR A 112 59.23 -35.64 -17.22
C THR A 112 59.94 -36.44 -18.32
N ALA A 113 61.27 -36.55 -18.18
CA ALA A 113 62.18 -37.64 -18.59
C ALA A 113 62.62 -37.75 -20.07
N THR A 114 63.93 -37.78 -20.34
CA THR A 114 64.75 -39.03 -20.48
C THR A 114 66.15 -38.69 -21.05
N VAL A 115 67.17 -39.25 -20.39
CA VAL A 115 68.62 -39.47 -20.70
C VAL A 115 69.40 -38.41 -21.47
#